data_AF-A0A3N1AZL8-F1
#
_entry.id   AF-A0A3N1AZL8-F1
#
_cell.length_a   1.000
_cell.length_b   1.000
_cell.length_c   1.000
_cell.angle_alpha   90.00
_cell.angle_beta   90.00
_cell.angle_gamma   90.00
#
_symmetry.space_group_name_H-M   'P 1'
#
loop_
_entity.id
_entity.type
_entity.pdbx_description
1 polymer ?
#
loop_
_entity_poly.entity_id
_entity_poly.type
_entity_poly.pdbx_seq_one_letter_code
_entity_poly.pdbx_strand_id
1 'polypeptide(L)' 'MRLVSLLPSATEIVYALGLDDDLVGVTFECDEPPATRVA' A
#
# COMPACT_ATOMS: atom_id res chain seq x y z
N MET A 1 -4.03 3.78 12.26
CA MET A 1 -3.46 2.43 12.54
C MET A 1 -2.14 2.31 11.76
N ARG A 2 -1.42 1.18 11.73
CA ARG A 2 -0.23 1.02 10.86
C ARG A 2 -0.38 -0.25 10.04
N LEU A 3 -0.58 -0.10 8.72
CA LEU A 3 -0.84 -1.19 7.78
C LEU A 3 0.37 -1.47 6.91
N VAL A 4 0.65 -2.75 6.65
CA VAL A 4 1.66 -3.18 5.67
C VAL A 4 0.99 -4.13 4.70
N SER A 5 1.15 -3.88 3.40
CA SER A 5 0.57 -4.71 2.34
C SER A 5 1.65 -5.51 1.62
N LEU A 6 1.57 -6.84 1.68
CA LEU A 6 2.54 -7.73 1.05
C LEU A 6 2.03 -8.33 -0.28
N LEU A 7 0.87 -7.88 -0.76
CA LEU A 7 0.25 -8.36 -2.00
C LEU A 7 -0.28 -7.15 -2.79
N PRO A 8 0.03 -7.01 -4.10
CA PRO A 8 -0.45 -5.89 -4.90
C PRO A 8 -1.96 -5.67 -4.85
N SER A 9 -2.75 -6.74 -4.95
CA SER A 9 -4.21 -6.65 -4.87
C SER A 9 -4.72 -6.17 -3.51
N ALA A 10 -3.99 -6.44 -2.41
CA ALA A 10 -4.36 -5.93 -1.10
C ALA A 10 -4.07 -4.42 -0.98
N THR A 11 -2.99 -3.94 -1.62
CA THR A 11 -2.67 -2.51 -1.70
C THR A 11 -3.78 -1.75 -2.44
N GLU A 12 -4.25 -2.28 -3.58
CA GLU A 12 -5.37 -1.68 -4.32
C GLU A 12 -6.66 -1.60 -3.50
N ILE A 13 -6.96 -2.64 -2.71
CA ILE A 13 -8.13 -2.64 -1.81
C ILE A 13 -7.99 -1.56 -0.73
N VAL A 14 -6.81 -1.40 -0.14
CA VAL A 14 -6.55 -0.34 0.87
C VAL A 14 -6.79 1.05 0.27
N TYR A 15 -6.34 1.28 -0.96
CA TYR A 15 -6.61 2.52 -1.70
C TYR A 15 -8.09 2.72 -2.00
N ALA A 16 -8.78 1.67 -2.46
CA ALA A 16 -10.21 1.74 -2.72
C ALA A 16 -11.04 2.05 -1.46
N LEU A 17 -10.52 1.71 -0.28
CA LEU A 17 -11.13 2.01 1.01
C LEU A 17 -10.73 3.38 1.59
N GLY A 18 -9.83 4.13 0.95
CA GLY A 18 -9.34 5.42 1.45
C GLY A 18 -8.55 5.30 2.76
N LEU A 19 -7.83 4.18 2.93
CA LEU A 19 -7.00 3.90 4.11
C LEU A 19 -5.49 4.05 3.81
N ASP A 20 -5.16 4.82 2.79
CA ASP A 20 -3.79 5.05 2.33
C ASP A 20 -2.94 5.84 3.33
N ASP A 21 -3.54 6.73 4.12
CA ASP A 21 -2.87 7.44 5.22
C ASP A 21 -2.32 6.49 6.31
N ASP A 22 -2.94 5.32 6.47
CA ASP A 22 -2.54 4.30 7.44
C ASP A 22 -1.57 3.28 6.83
N LEU A 23 -1.29 3.33 5.52
CA LEU A 23 -0.43 2.40 4.81
C LEU A 23 1.05 2.81 4.95
N VAL A 24 1.78 2.08 5.79
CA VAL A 24 3.18 2.38 6.12
C VAL A 24 4.20 1.56 5.34
N GLY A 25 3.77 0.70 4.42
CA GLY A 25 4.66 -0.09 3.57
C GLY A 25 3.96 -1.06 2.62
N VAL A 26 4.59 -1.33 1.48
CA VAL A 26 4.12 -2.29 0.46
C VAL A 26 5.24 -3.24 0.02
N THR A 27 4.89 -4.34 -0.67
CA THR A 27 5.87 -5.21 -1.34
C THR A 27 6.51 -4.53 -2.55
N PHE A 28 7.71 -4.97 -2.95
CA PHE A 28 8.44 -4.44 -4.11
C PHE A 28 7.71 -4.65 -5.45
N GLU A 29 6.77 -5.61 -5.49
CA GLU A 29 5.92 -5.93 -6.65
C GLU A 29 4.73 -4.96 -6.79
N CYS A 30 4.50 -4.04 -5.84
CA CYS A 30 3.52 -2.97 -6.00
C CYS A 30 4.07 -1.88 -6.92
N ASP A 31 3.52 -1.83 -8.13
CA ASP A 31 3.94 -0.82 -9.11
C ASP A 31 3.32 0.56 -8.88
N GLU A 32 2.11 0.61 -8.32
CA GLU A 32 1.30 1.83 -8.19
C GLU A 32 0.70 1.93 -6.78
N PRO A 33 0.69 3.12 -6.14
CA PRO A 33 1.32 4.38 -6.54
C PRO A 33 2.77 4.50 -6.01
N PRO A 34 3.67 5.23 -6.72
CA PRO A 34 5.08 5.36 -6.35
C PRO A 34 5.32 5.94 -4.94
N ALA A 35 4.35 6.65 -4.36
CA ALA A 35 4.39 7.12 -2.98
C ALA A 35 4.46 5.99 -1.93
N THR A 36 4.06 4.76 -2.27
CA THR A 36 4.10 3.61 -1.36
C THR A 36 5.41 2.86 -1.32
N ARG A 37 6.33 3.13 -2.26
CA ARG A 37 7.69 2.61 -2.17
C ARG A 37 8.42 3.35 -1.05
N VAL A 38 8.18 2.88 0.17
CA VAL A 38 8.92 3.32 1.36
C VAL A 38 10.37 2.90 1.14
N ALA A 39 11.26 3.90 1.14
CA ALA A 39 12.70 3.74 0.92
C ALA A 39 13.34 2.70 1.85
#